data_AF-A0A2J7RFX6-F1
#
_entry.id   AF-A0A2J7RFX6-F1
#
_cell.length_a   1.000
_cell.length_b   1.000
_cell.length_c   1.000
_cell.angle_alpha   90.00
_cell.angle_beta   90.00
_cell.angle_gamma   90.00
#
_symmetry.space_group_name_H-M   'P 1'
#
loop_
_entity.id
_entity.type
_entity.pdbx_description
1 polymer ?
#
loop_
_entity_poly.entity_id
_entity_poly.type
_entity_poly.pdbx_seq_one_letter_code
_entity_poly.pdbx_strand_id
1 'polypeptide(L)'
;MVIMSQRALRSRTVDTMSEEMDLGSREKSPEAIELTPALEIEGGRLGDVSEDSDERIGSKEILNSDMLETERSSPERSNGQGEKVSSSDLQTMMSMMQQLFQQLEQQRAEAKQAEERTRTEVKQSEERIVLECQRSKEQLNKELSKNLAAEIGKVTAEINQVKQEVTKWQGKLEREMIGVKQQFEKERKEQDAKLEQLVIHQETENVQIKQKVKEIQGIVENNKVETTREIMTVKVAIDMIQKELESSTSNVSRQLREQESRLEQKINVDQLKLQSGLKSLEQEMVQLKLKVSNQMRIPVDRTGVVTDGRTVNARGDVNKGSSNLESVKATGNLGSTEFALPLFDEDKGVNPVSHIRQLEEFFEFRGIQQQLWLIVAKRSIVGSVSKQWLEATSMTFASYEQFKSEFLSTWWSAAQQGLVKCRLYPS
;
A
#
# COMPACT_ATOMS: atom_id res chain seq x y z
N MET A 1 31.16 38.07 -4.42
CA MET A 1 29.94 37.33 -4.04
C MET A 1 29.12 37.15 -5.31
N VAL A 2 29.23 36.00 -5.96
CA VAL A 2 28.67 35.77 -7.31
C VAL A 2 27.27 35.22 -7.15
N ILE A 3 26.26 36.03 -7.46
CA ILE A 3 24.86 35.60 -7.50
C ILE A 3 24.66 34.84 -8.81
N MET A 4 24.84 33.52 -8.78
CA MET A 4 24.47 32.66 -9.90
C MET A 4 22.94 32.60 -10.01
N SER A 5 22.45 32.98 -11.19
CA SER A 5 21.03 33.00 -11.55
C SER A 5 20.42 31.60 -11.49
N GLN A 6 19.33 31.44 -10.72
CA GLN A 6 18.52 30.21 -10.62
C GLN A 6 18.01 29.69 -11.98
N ARG A 7 18.14 30.45 -13.06
CA ARG A 7 17.80 30.03 -14.42
C ARG A 7 18.71 28.91 -14.94
N ALA A 8 19.97 28.84 -14.48
CA ALA A 8 20.92 27.82 -14.93
C ALA A 8 20.73 26.43 -14.27
N LEU A 9 19.99 26.35 -13.15
CA LEU A 9 19.74 25.09 -12.45
C LEU A 9 18.51 24.33 -12.97
N ARG A 10 17.55 25.01 -13.63
CA ARG A 10 16.34 24.34 -14.16
C ARG A 10 16.51 23.73 -15.55
N SER A 11 17.52 24.13 -16.31
CA SER A 11 17.77 23.58 -17.65
C SER A 11 18.53 22.26 -17.63
N ARG A 12 19.19 21.88 -16.53
CA ARG A 12 20.00 20.64 -16.46
C ARG A 12 19.23 19.41 -15.98
N THR A 13 18.07 19.59 -15.36
CA THR A 13 17.25 18.48 -14.84
C THR A 13 16.26 17.95 -15.87
N VAL A 14 16.00 18.69 -16.96
CA VAL A 14 15.08 18.25 -18.03
C VAL A 14 15.81 17.43 -19.09
N ASP A 15 17.10 17.68 -19.33
CA ASP A 15 17.89 16.91 -20.32
C ASP A 15 18.42 15.58 -19.78
N THR A 16 18.43 15.35 -18.46
CA THR A 16 18.93 14.08 -17.86
C THR A 16 17.86 13.00 -17.68
N MET A 17 16.59 13.28 -18.02
CA MET A 17 15.52 12.26 -17.99
C MET A 17 15.02 11.84 -19.38
N SER A 18 15.59 12.36 -20.46
CA SER A 18 15.21 11.98 -21.83
C SER A 18 16.22 11.04 -22.52
N GLU A 19 17.32 10.66 -21.87
CA GLU A 19 18.43 9.92 -22.49
C GLU A 19 18.63 8.47 -21.96
N GLU A 20 17.72 7.94 -21.12
CA GLU A 20 17.82 6.55 -20.60
C GLU A 20 16.48 5.79 -20.63
N MET A 21 15.78 5.77 -21.78
CA MET A 21 14.77 4.72 -22.05
C MET A 21 14.80 4.21 -23.50
N ASP A 22 15.99 4.19 -24.13
CA ASP A 22 16.22 3.26 -25.25
C ASP A 22 16.53 1.87 -24.68
N LEU A 23 15.51 1.24 -24.09
CA LEU A 23 15.52 -0.19 -23.84
C LEU A 23 15.40 -0.86 -25.21
N GLY A 24 16.58 -1.17 -25.76
CA GLY A 24 16.77 -1.82 -27.04
C GLY A 24 15.68 -2.86 -27.29
N SER A 25 14.83 -2.56 -28.27
CA SER A 25 13.98 -3.54 -28.94
C SER A 25 14.87 -4.44 -29.79
N ARG A 26 15.68 -5.26 -29.11
CA ARG A 26 16.45 -6.36 -29.69
C ARG A 26 15.87 -7.68 -29.20
N GLU A 27 14.56 -7.83 -29.33
CA GLU A 27 14.01 -9.15 -29.57
C GLU A 27 14.27 -9.43 -31.05
N LYS A 28 15.43 -10.05 -31.31
CA LYS A 28 15.55 -10.93 -32.45
C LYS A 28 14.38 -11.89 -32.35
N SER A 29 13.39 -11.69 -33.21
CA SER A 29 12.44 -12.73 -33.57
C SER A 29 13.26 -14.00 -33.81
N PRO A 30 13.05 -15.10 -33.06
CA PRO A 30 13.54 -16.36 -33.52
C PRO A 30 12.88 -16.58 -34.88
N GLU A 31 13.73 -16.86 -35.86
CA GLU A 31 13.32 -17.37 -37.16
C GLU A 31 12.25 -18.43 -36.95
N ALA A 32 11.25 -18.39 -37.83
CA ALA A 32 10.28 -19.45 -38.00
C ALA A 32 11.01 -20.79 -37.97
N ILE A 33 10.90 -21.50 -36.85
CA ILE A 33 11.10 -22.93 -36.82
C ILE A 33 9.94 -23.45 -37.66
N GLU A 34 10.23 -23.73 -38.92
CA GLU A 34 9.44 -24.64 -39.73
C GLU A 34 9.18 -25.87 -38.86
N LEU A 35 7.97 -25.96 -38.33
CA LEU A 35 7.42 -27.16 -37.73
C LEU A 35 7.30 -28.18 -38.87
N THR A 36 8.43 -28.80 -39.17
CA THR A 36 8.50 -30.09 -39.83
C THR A 36 7.63 -31.05 -38.98
N PRO A 37 6.65 -31.74 -39.57
CA PRO A 37 5.87 -32.72 -38.84
C PRO A 37 6.73 -34.00 -38.74
N ALA A 38 7.76 -33.97 -37.90
CA ALA A 38 8.36 -35.18 -37.38
C ALA A 38 7.39 -35.74 -36.33
N LEU A 39 6.40 -36.50 -36.82
CA LEU A 39 5.71 -37.51 -36.02
C LEU A 39 6.73 -38.60 -35.68
N GLU A 40 7.69 -38.30 -34.82
CA GLU A 40 8.22 -39.32 -33.93
C GLU A 40 7.11 -39.59 -32.93
N ILE A 41 6.31 -40.60 -33.27
CA ILE A 41 5.54 -41.38 -32.32
C ILE A 41 6.60 -41.97 -31.39
N GLU A 42 6.98 -41.19 -30.39
CA GLU A 42 7.66 -41.69 -29.21
C GLU A 42 6.68 -42.68 -28.61
N GLY A 43 6.90 -43.95 -28.97
CA GLY A 43 6.15 -45.08 -28.48
C GLY A 43 6.26 -45.06 -26.98
N GLY A 44 5.26 -44.44 -26.34
CA GLY A 44 4.93 -44.61 -24.95
C GLY A 44 4.90 -46.10 -24.73
N ARG A 45 6.00 -46.57 -24.15
CA ARG A 45 6.25 -47.93 -23.70
C ARG A 45 5.11 -48.23 -22.75
N LEU A 46 4.04 -48.81 -23.30
CA LEU A 46 2.99 -49.46 -22.55
C LEU A 46 3.75 -50.36 -21.59
N GLY A 47 3.73 -49.98 -20.32
CA GLY A 47 4.14 -50.90 -19.27
C GLY A 47 3.34 -52.15 -19.52
N ASP A 48 4.06 -53.26 -19.68
CA ASP A 48 3.53 -54.59 -19.43
C ASP A 48 2.87 -54.54 -18.05
N VAL A 49 1.58 -54.21 -18.03
CA VAL A 49 0.71 -54.60 -16.94
C VAL A 49 0.55 -56.09 -17.17
N SER A 50 1.46 -56.83 -16.55
CA SER A 50 1.31 -58.25 -16.26
C SER A 50 0.04 -58.36 -15.41
N GLU A 51 -1.11 -58.45 -16.06
CA GLU A 51 -2.30 -59.03 -15.45
C GLU A 51 -2.02 -60.52 -15.29
N ASP A 52 -1.25 -60.84 -14.24
CA ASP A 52 -1.40 -62.06 -13.47
C ASP A 52 -2.82 -62.07 -12.90
N SER A 53 -3.81 -62.33 -13.77
CA SER A 53 -5.10 -62.85 -13.36
C SER A 53 -5.07 -64.35 -13.64
N ASP A 54 -4.41 -65.00 -12.70
CA ASP A 54 -4.41 -66.42 -12.42
C ASP A 54 -5.84 -66.84 -12.00
N GLU A 55 -6.83 -66.67 -12.89
CA GLU A 55 -8.13 -67.35 -12.76
C GLU A 55 -7.96 -68.77 -13.30
N ARG A 56 -7.31 -69.58 -12.46
CA ARG A 56 -7.69 -70.99 -12.28
C ARG A 56 -9.20 -71.04 -12.00
N ILE A 57 -10.01 -71.04 -13.04
CA ILE A 57 -11.29 -71.75 -12.98
C ILE A 57 -10.92 -73.23 -12.95
N GLY A 58 -10.63 -73.68 -11.73
CA GLY A 58 -10.78 -75.06 -11.36
C GLY A 58 -12.22 -75.44 -11.62
N SER A 59 -12.47 -76.02 -12.80
CA SER A 59 -13.54 -77.00 -12.96
C SER A 59 -13.15 -78.18 -12.07
N LYS A 60 -13.48 -77.98 -10.80
CA LYS A 60 -13.59 -78.98 -9.75
C LYS A 60 -14.21 -80.22 -10.38
N GLU A 61 -13.51 -81.33 -10.21
CA GLU A 61 -14.11 -82.64 -10.10
C GLU A 61 -15.46 -82.53 -9.38
N ILE A 62 -16.55 -82.59 -10.14
CA ILE A 62 -17.81 -83.11 -9.62
C ILE A 62 -17.82 -84.57 -10.06
N LEU A 63 -17.08 -85.34 -9.27
CA LEU A 63 -17.36 -86.73 -8.99
C LEU A 63 -18.77 -86.81 -8.38
N ASN A 64 -19.81 -86.79 -9.22
CA ASN A 64 -21.05 -87.52 -8.95
C ASN A 64 -20.87 -88.84 -9.71
N SER A 65 -20.54 -90.00 -9.15
CA SER A 65 -20.89 -90.61 -7.85
C SER A 65 -22.38 -90.56 -7.51
N ASP A 66 -23.23 -90.68 -8.53
CA ASP A 66 -24.55 -91.33 -8.42
C ASP A 66 -24.34 -92.74 -8.99
N MET A 67 -24.03 -93.77 -8.20
CA MET A 67 -24.93 -94.41 -7.23
C MET A 67 -26.29 -94.75 -7.84
N LEU A 68 -26.29 -95.52 -8.93
CA LEU A 68 -27.38 -96.45 -9.21
C LEU A 68 -27.01 -97.81 -8.62
N GLU A 69 -27.33 -97.95 -7.33
CA GLU A 69 -27.77 -99.22 -6.76
C GLU A 69 -28.99 -99.69 -7.57
N THR A 70 -28.84 -100.72 -8.39
CA THR A 70 -29.99 -101.52 -8.84
C THR A 70 -29.70 -102.97 -8.54
N GLU A 71 -30.17 -103.35 -7.35
CA GLU A 71 -30.77 -104.63 -7.00
C GLU A 71 -29.97 -105.91 -7.33
N ARG A 72 -29.19 -106.32 -6.33
CA ARG A 72 -29.05 -107.73 -5.97
C ARG A 72 -30.45 -108.32 -5.72
N SER A 73 -31.01 -109.03 -6.69
CA SER A 73 -32.02 -110.06 -6.44
C SER A 73 -31.36 -111.44 -6.48
N SER A 74 -31.14 -112.00 -5.28
CA SER A 74 -31.08 -113.44 -5.07
C SER A 74 -32.43 -114.07 -5.43
N PRO A 75 -32.44 -115.34 -5.85
CA PRO A 75 -33.35 -116.24 -5.17
C PRO A 75 -32.71 -117.58 -4.79
N GLU A 76 -33.39 -118.18 -3.83
CA GLU A 76 -33.01 -119.27 -2.95
C GLU A 76 -32.89 -120.65 -3.60
N ARG A 77 -32.06 -121.46 -2.93
CA ARG A 77 -32.14 -122.91 -2.71
C ARG A 77 -33.32 -123.68 -3.35
N SER A 78 -32.99 -124.71 -4.13
CA SER A 78 -33.51 -126.08 -3.96
C SER A 78 -32.53 -127.04 -4.66
N ASN A 79 -31.83 -127.92 -3.94
CA ASN A 79 -32.23 -129.27 -3.53
C ASN A 79 -32.63 -130.17 -4.73
N GLY A 80 -31.76 -131.12 -5.10
CA GLY A 80 -32.18 -132.22 -5.98
C GLY A 80 -31.10 -132.80 -6.87
N GLN A 81 -30.60 -133.97 -6.46
CA GLN A 81 -30.29 -135.11 -7.33
C GLN A 81 -29.15 -134.96 -8.36
N GLY A 82 -28.07 -135.68 -8.07
CA GLY A 82 -27.04 -136.00 -9.05
C GLY A 82 -27.62 -136.86 -10.19
N GLU A 83 -27.95 -136.20 -11.29
CA GLU A 83 -28.05 -136.83 -12.60
C GLU A 83 -26.67 -136.83 -13.24
N LYS A 84 -26.22 -138.02 -13.63
CA LYS A 84 -25.04 -138.20 -14.47
C LYS A 84 -25.32 -137.51 -15.81
N VAL A 85 -24.76 -136.31 -15.97
CA VAL A 85 -24.73 -135.55 -17.22
C VAL A 85 -24.21 -136.48 -18.31
N SER A 86 -25.11 -136.83 -19.23
CA SER A 86 -24.77 -137.50 -20.48
C SER A 86 -23.84 -136.59 -21.26
N SER A 87 -22.76 -137.14 -21.83
CA SER A 87 -21.76 -136.41 -22.63
C SER A 87 -22.36 -135.53 -23.74
N SER A 88 -23.61 -135.80 -24.15
CA SER A 88 -24.41 -135.04 -25.13
C SER A 88 -24.85 -133.65 -24.63
N ASP A 89 -25.21 -133.51 -23.35
CA ASP A 89 -25.75 -132.26 -22.80
C ASP A 89 -24.63 -131.24 -22.52
N LEU A 90 -23.46 -131.74 -22.10
CA LEU A 90 -22.24 -130.93 -21.98
C LEU A 90 -21.79 -130.37 -23.34
N GLN A 91 -21.98 -131.15 -24.40
CA GLN A 91 -21.60 -130.75 -25.76
C GLN A 91 -22.55 -129.69 -26.34
N THR A 92 -23.85 -129.80 -26.05
CA THR A 92 -24.84 -128.75 -26.37
C THR A 92 -24.55 -127.46 -25.62
N MET A 93 -24.20 -127.54 -24.35
CA MET A 93 -23.82 -126.38 -23.53
C MET A 93 -22.54 -125.70 -24.04
N MET A 94 -21.52 -126.48 -24.43
CA MET A 94 -20.32 -125.92 -25.08
C MET A 94 -20.64 -125.21 -26.39
N SER A 95 -21.55 -125.75 -27.23
CA SER A 95 -21.97 -125.09 -28.46
C SER A 95 -22.70 -123.77 -28.19
N MET A 96 -23.59 -123.72 -27.19
CA MET A 96 -24.26 -122.48 -26.78
C MET A 96 -23.28 -121.46 -26.20
N MET A 97 -22.33 -121.90 -25.36
CA MET A 97 -21.28 -121.01 -24.85
C MET A 97 -20.41 -120.46 -25.97
N GLN A 98 -20.04 -121.30 -26.94
CA GLN A 98 -19.25 -120.87 -28.10
C GLN A 98 -20.04 -119.86 -28.94
N GLN A 99 -21.34 -120.08 -29.13
CA GLN A 99 -22.23 -119.13 -29.80
C GLN A 99 -22.37 -117.82 -29.01
N LEU A 100 -22.48 -117.87 -27.67
CA LEU A 100 -22.54 -116.68 -26.82
C LEU A 100 -21.22 -115.90 -26.84
N PHE A 101 -20.07 -116.57 -26.81
CA PHE A 101 -18.77 -115.93 -26.98
C PHE A 101 -18.66 -115.24 -28.33
N GLN A 102 -19.12 -115.89 -29.40
CA GLN A 102 -19.11 -115.31 -30.74
C GLN A 102 -20.05 -114.10 -30.84
N GLN A 103 -21.24 -114.16 -30.23
CA GLN A 103 -22.15 -113.01 -30.14
C GLN A 103 -21.54 -111.86 -29.31
N LEU A 104 -20.87 -112.16 -28.21
CA LEU A 104 -20.25 -111.16 -27.34
C LEU A 104 -19.05 -110.50 -28.03
N GLU A 105 -18.25 -111.27 -28.77
CA GLU A 105 -17.17 -110.75 -29.62
C GLU A 105 -17.72 -109.86 -30.74
N GLN A 106 -18.81 -110.27 -31.39
CA GLN A 106 -19.47 -109.44 -32.40
C GLN A 106 -20.00 -108.14 -31.79
N GLN A 107 -20.72 -108.20 -30.66
CA GLN A 107 -21.20 -107.00 -29.96
C GLN A 107 -20.05 -106.10 -29.52
N ARG A 108 -18.92 -106.66 -29.09
CA ARG A 108 -17.72 -105.90 -28.72
C ARG A 108 -17.08 -105.23 -29.92
N ALA A 109 -17.05 -105.90 -31.07
CA ALA A 109 -16.55 -105.34 -32.32
C ALA A 109 -17.45 -104.21 -32.83
N GLU A 110 -18.77 -104.40 -32.80
CA GLU A 110 -19.75 -103.37 -33.16
C GLU A 110 -19.71 -102.17 -32.21
N ALA A 111 -19.60 -102.40 -30.90
CA ALA A 111 -19.45 -101.34 -29.90
C ALA A 111 -18.17 -100.54 -30.13
N LYS A 112 -17.03 -101.22 -30.40
CA LYS A 112 -15.77 -100.55 -30.72
C LYS A 112 -15.86 -99.73 -32.00
N GLN A 113 -16.56 -100.24 -33.02
CA GLN A 113 -16.78 -99.50 -34.26
C GLN A 113 -17.69 -98.28 -34.05
N ALA A 114 -18.74 -98.40 -33.23
CA ALA A 114 -19.61 -97.28 -32.88
C ALA A 114 -18.88 -96.23 -32.04
N GLU A 115 -18.03 -96.64 -31.10
CA GLU A 115 -17.14 -95.76 -30.33
C GLU A 115 -16.18 -95.00 -31.25
N GLU A 116 -15.57 -95.69 -32.21
CA GLU A 116 -14.65 -95.03 -33.17
C GLU A 116 -15.40 -94.03 -34.07
N ARG A 117 -16.60 -94.37 -34.55
CA ARG A 117 -17.45 -93.43 -35.32
C ARG A 117 -17.80 -92.20 -34.51
N THR A 118 -18.34 -92.37 -33.30
CA THR A 118 -18.70 -91.25 -32.42
C THR A 118 -17.47 -90.40 -32.07
N ARG A 119 -16.31 -91.02 -31.81
CA ARG A 119 -15.04 -90.30 -31.59
C ARG A 119 -14.64 -89.46 -32.80
N THR A 120 -14.78 -89.98 -34.02
CA THR A 120 -14.47 -89.22 -35.24
C THR A 120 -15.47 -88.09 -35.49
N GLU A 121 -16.76 -88.30 -35.22
CA GLU A 121 -17.79 -87.27 -35.35
C GLU A 121 -17.60 -86.16 -34.33
N VAL A 122 -17.27 -86.50 -33.07
CA VAL A 122 -16.92 -85.54 -32.03
C VAL A 122 -15.70 -84.73 -32.46
N LYS A 123 -14.62 -85.37 -32.89
CA LYS A 123 -13.42 -84.68 -33.37
C LYS A 123 -13.72 -83.72 -34.54
N GLN A 124 -14.53 -84.15 -35.50
CA GLN A 124 -14.96 -83.30 -36.62
C GLN A 124 -15.89 -82.16 -36.19
N SER A 125 -16.70 -82.36 -35.14
CA SER A 125 -17.53 -81.30 -34.57
C SER A 125 -16.70 -80.27 -33.81
N GLU A 126 -15.69 -80.71 -33.04
CA GLU A 126 -14.75 -79.86 -32.34
C GLU A 126 -13.94 -79.00 -33.32
N GLU A 127 -13.39 -79.61 -34.39
CA GLU A 127 -12.67 -78.89 -35.44
C GLU A 127 -13.57 -77.84 -36.14
N ARG A 128 -14.85 -78.16 -36.37
CA ARG A 128 -15.83 -77.21 -36.92
C ARG A 128 -16.10 -76.04 -35.98
N ILE A 129 -16.31 -76.30 -34.69
CA ILE A 129 -16.57 -75.27 -33.68
C ILE A 129 -15.36 -74.35 -33.54
N VAL A 130 -14.14 -74.90 -33.51
CA VAL A 130 -12.90 -74.11 -33.44
C VAL A 130 -12.77 -73.20 -34.67
N LEU A 131 -13.04 -73.72 -35.87
CA LEU A 131 -12.99 -72.94 -37.11
C LEU A 131 -14.04 -71.82 -37.13
N GLU A 132 -15.25 -72.09 -36.66
CA GLU A 132 -16.33 -71.10 -36.56
C GLU A 132 -16.00 -70.01 -35.52
N CYS A 133 -15.46 -70.40 -34.36
CA CYS A 133 -14.99 -69.47 -33.33
C CYS A 133 -13.87 -68.57 -33.86
N GLN A 134 -12.93 -69.13 -34.62
CA GLN A 134 -11.85 -68.34 -35.25
C GLN A 134 -12.40 -67.35 -36.28
N ARG A 135 -13.33 -67.76 -37.14
CA ARG A 135 -13.98 -66.86 -38.10
C ARG A 135 -14.75 -65.74 -37.42
N SER A 136 -15.49 -66.07 -36.35
CA SER A 136 -16.23 -65.07 -35.57
C SER A 136 -15.27 -64.06 -34.92
N LYS A 137 -14.16 -64.53 -34.35
CA LYS A 137 -13.09 -63.68 -33.80
C LYS A 137 -12.49 -62.74 -34.86
N GLU A 138 -12.19 -63.26 -36.06
CA GLU A 138 -11.65 -62.46 -37.16
C GLU A 138 -12.65 -61.41 -37.67
N GLN A 139 -13.93 -61.77 -37.76
CA GLN A 139 -15.01 -60.84 -38.12
C GLN A 139 -15.16 -59.73 -37.09
N LEU A 140 -15.20 -60.08 -35.80
CA LEU A 140 -15.31 -59.11 -34.71
C LEU A 140 -14.11 -58.16 -34.68
N ASN A 141 -12.89 -58.68 -34.87
CA ASN A 141 -11.69 -57.85 -34.96
C ASN A 141 -11.74 -56.89 -36.16
N LYS A 142 -12.27 -57.34 -37.30
CA LYS A 142 -12.43 -56.50 -38.50
C LYS A 142 -13.46 -55.40 -38.29
N GLU A 143 -14.59 -55.70 -37.66
CA GLU A 143 -15.61 -54.71 -37.31
C GLU A 143 -15.09 -53.71 -36.27
N LEU A 144 -14.41 -54.18 -35.23
CA LEU A 144 -13.82 -53.33 -34.20
C LEU A 144 -12.76 -52.40 -34.82
N SER A 145 -11.89 -52.89 -35.70
CA SER A 145 -10.90 -52.08 -36.40
C SER A 145 -11.56 -51.01 -37.30
N LYS A 146 -12.64 -51.37 -38.00
CA LYS A 146 -13.41 -50.44 -38.84
C LYS A 146 -14.08 -49.34 -38.01
N ASN A 147 -14.73 -49.71 -36.90
CA ASN A 147 -15.40 -48.76 -36.01
C ASN A 147 -14.38 -47.82 -35.34
N LEU A 148 -13.24 -48.37 -34.89
CA LEU A 148 -12.16 -47.57 -34.31
C LEU A 148 -11.58 -46.57 -35.33
N ALA A 149 -11.36 -47.00 -36.57
CA ALA A 149 -10.89 -46.10 -37.64
C ALA A 149 -11.90 -44.99 -37.95
N ALA A 150 -13.20 -45.29 -37.94
CA ALA A 150 -14.25 -44.30 -38.14
C ALA A 150 -14.29 -43.26 -37.00
N GLU A 151 -14.19 -43.71 -35.75
CA GLU A 151 -14.19 -42.81 -34.58
C GLU A 151 -12.92 -41.95 -34.53
N ILE A 152 -11.75 -42.53 -34.84
CA ILE A 152 -10.50 -41.76 -34.98
C ILE A 152 -10.65 -40.68 -36.06
N GLY A 153 -11.28 -41.02 -37.20
CA GLY A 153 -11.56 -40.06 -38.27
C GLY A 153 -12.45 -38.91 -37.82
N LYS A 154 -13.51 -39.21 -37.06
CA LYS A 154 -14.43 -38.21 -36.51
C LYS A 154 -13.73 -37.29 -35.49
N VAL A 155 -13.01 -37.86 -34.52
CA VAL A 155 -12.25 -37.10 -33.52
C VAL A 155 -11.18 -36.22 -34.19
N THR A 156 -10.51 -36.73 -35.23
CA THR A 156 -9.52 -35.95 -36.00
C THR A 156 -10.17 -34.76 -36.71
N ALA A 157 -11.38 -34.92 -37.26
CA ALA A 157 -12.12 -33.83 -37.88
C ALA A 157 -12.53 -32.76 -36.85
N GLU A 158 -13.02 -33.18 -35.68
CA GLU A 158 -13.38 -32.27 -34.57
C GLU A 158 -12.16 -31.49 -34.06
N ILE A 159 -11.01 -32.16 -33.87
CA ILE A 159 -9.74 -31.49 -33.49
C ILE A 159 -9.35 -30.42 -34.51
N ASN A 160 -9.46 -30.72 -35.80
CA ASN A 160 -9.13 -29.77 -36.85
C ASN A 160 -10.10 -28.58 -36.90
N GLN A 161 -11.39 -28.82 -36.67
CA GLN A 161 -12.38 -27.74 -36.55
C GLN A 161 -12.05 -26.82 -35.37
N VAL A 162 -11.80 -27.38 -34.18
CA VAL A 162 -11.43 -26.60 -32.99
C VAL A 162 -10.15 -25.79 -33.24
N LYS A 163 -9.13 -26.37 -33.90
CA LYS A 163 -7.92 -25.64 -34.30
C LYS A 163 -8.21 -24.44 -35.21
N GLN A 164 -9.12 -24.58 -36.17
CA GLN A 164 -9.53 -23.47 -37.04
C GLN A 164 -10.30 -22.37 -36.28
N GLU A 165 -11.16 -22.76 -35.35
CA GLU A 165 -11.88 -21.79 -34.51
C GLU A 165 -10.92 -21.04 -33.59
N VAL A 166 -9.96 -21.73 -32.97
CA VAL A 166 -8.92 -21.11 -32.13
C VAL A 166 -8.10 -20.09 -32.92
N THR A 167 -7.63 -20.42 -34.12
CA THR A 167 -6.87 -19.47 -34.96
C THR A 167 -7.72 -18.26 -35.38
N LYS A 168 -9.01 -18.47 -35.66
CA LYS A 168 -9.96 -17.37 -35.94
C LYS A 168 -10.15 -16.45 -34.73
N TRP A 169 -10.31 -16.99 -33.53
CA TRP A 169 -10.44 -16.22 -32.29
C TRP A 169 -9.14 -15.48 -31.96
N GLN A 170 -7.98 -16.12 -32.12
CA GLN A 170 -6.69 -15.49 -31.95
C GLN A 170 -6.53 -14.27 -32.87
N GLY A 171 -6.81 -14.41 -34.17
CA GLY A 171 -6.74 -13.27 -35.10
C GLY A 171 -7.76 -12.16 -34.82
N LYS A 172 -8.92 -12.48 -34.22
CA LYS A 172 -9.88 -11.47 -33.77
C LYS A 172 -9.32 -10.69 -32.57
N LEU A 173 -8.78 -11.39 -31.58
CA LEU A 173 -8.17 -10.79 -30.39
C LEU A 173 -7.00 -9.88 -30.74
N GLU A 174 -6.11 -10.32 -31.65
CA GLU A 174 -4.98 -9.50 -32.12
C GLU A 174 -5.44 -8.18 -32.76
N ARG A 175 -6.49 -8.21 -33.59
CA ARG A 175 -7.08 -7.00 -34.19
C ARG A 175 -7.69 -6.06 -33.15
N GLU A 176 -8.42 -6.60 -32.17
CA GLU A 176 -8.99 -5.81 -31.08
C GLU A 176 -7.88 -5.16 -30.23
N MET A 177 -6.82 -5.90 -29.91
CA MET A 177 -5.66 -5.36 -29.20
C MET A 177 -4.95 -4.24 -29.98
N ILE A 178 -4.77 -4.39 -31.29
CA ILE A 178 -4.21 -3.32 -32.14
C ILE A 178 -5.11 -2.09 -32.11
N GLY A 179 -6.43 -2.26 -32.20
CA GLY A 179 -7.39 -1.15 -32.12
C GLY A 179 -7.34 -0.41 -30.79
N VAL A 180 -7.32 -1.15 -29.68
CA VAL A 180 -7.17 -0.57 -28.32
C VAL A 180 -5.84 0.18 -28.19
N LYS A 181 -4.73 -0.39 -28.67
CA LYS A 181 -3.41 0.26 -28.65
C LYS A 181 -3.41 1.57 -29.44
N GLN A 182 -4.03 1.60 -30.61
CA GLN A 182 -4.17 2.82 -31.42
C GLN A 182 -5.03 3.88 -30.75
N GLN A 183 -6.12 3.47 -30.07
CA GLN A 183 -6.96 4.39 -29.31
C GLN A 183 -6.20 5.02 -28.14
N PHE A 184 -5.48 4.22 -27.34
CA PHE A 184 -4.65 4.73 -26.25
C PHE A 184 -3.57 5.70 -26.75
N GLU A 185 -2.92 5.39 -27.88
CA GLU A 185 -1.91 6.27 -28.47
C GLU A 185 -2.52 7.62 -28.92
N LYS A 186 -3.74 7.60 -29.46
CA LYS A 186 -4.49 8.81 -29.84
C LYS A 186 -4.86 9.64 -28.62
N GLU A 187 -5.40 9.02 -27.57
CA GLU A 187 -5.79 9.68 -26.32
C GLU A 187 -4.57 10.28 -25.61
N ARG A 188 -3.44 9.58 -25.60
CA ARG A 188 -2.16 10.08 -25.06
C ARG A 188 -1.72 11.35 -25.79
N LYS A 189 -1.70 11.33 -27.13
CA LYS A 189 -1.34 12.52 -27.94
C LYS A 189 -2.27 13.71 -27.69
N GLU A 190 -3.57 13.46 -27.50
CA GLU A 190 -4.53 14.52 -27.17
C GLU A 190 -4.28 15.10 -25.77
N GLN A 191 -3.96 14.25 -24.79
CA GLN A 191 -3.60 14.69 -23.44
C GLN A 191 -2.28 15.48 -23.43
N ASP A 192 -1.27 15.03 -24.17
CA ASP A 192 0.01 15.74 -24.31
C ASP A 192 -0.20 17.13 -24.92
N ALA A 193 -1.03 17.24 -25.96
CA ALA A 193 -1.38 18.54 -26.57
C ALA A 193 -2.13 19.46 -25.60
N LYS A 194 -3.04 18.92 -24.77
CA LYS A 194 -3.74 19.69 -23.73
C LYS A 194 -2.78 20.18 -22.64
N LEU A 195 -1.82 19.33 -22.24
CA LEU A 195 -0.78 19.69 -21.28
C LEU A 195 0.10 20.81 -21.82
N GLU A 196 0.53 20.71 -23.08
CA GLU A 196 1.34 21.74 -23.75
C GLU A 196 0.60 23.09 -23.81
N GLN A 197 -0.70 23.09 -24.15
CA GLN A 197 -1.52 24.30 -24.12
C GLN A 197 -1.63 24.92 -22.71
N LEU A 198 -1.78 24.09 -21.67
CA LEU A 198 -1.85 24.57 -20.29
C LEU A 198 -0.53 25.22 -19.85
N VAL A 199 0.61 24.63 -20.23
CA VAL A 199 1.94 25.20 -19.97
C VAL A 199 2.09 26.56 -20.65
N ILE A 200 1.73 26.68 -21.94
CA ILE A 200 1.79 27.95 -22.67
C ILE A 200 0.89 29.01 -22.03
N HIS A 201 -0.32 28.63 -21.59
CA HIS A 201 -1.24 29.53 -20.91
C HIS A 201 -0.65 30.03 -19.59
N GLN A 202 -0.12 29.12 -18.76
CA GLN A 202 0.52 29.46 -17.48
C GLN A 202 1.75 30.37 -17.67
N GLU A 203 2.57 30.11 -18.68
CA GLU A 203 3.70 30.98 -19.02
C GLU A 203 3.25 32.39 -19.41
N THR A 204 2.18 32.49 -20.19
CA THR A 204 1.58 33.77 -20.60
C THR A 204 1.07 34.55 -19.39
N GLU A 205 0.31 33.92 -18.49
CA GLU A 205 -0.17 34.54 -17.25
C GLU A 205 0.99 34.99 -16.35
N ASN A 206 2.04 34.17 -16.22
CA ASN A 206 3.23 34.52 -15.45
C ASN A 206 3.95 35.75 -16.01
N VAL A 207 3.99 35.93 -17.33
CA VAL A 207 4.53 37.15 -17.96
C VAL A 207 3.68 38.36 -17.61
N GLN A 208 2.35 38.24 -17.67
CA GLN A 208 1.44 39.34 -17.30
C GLN A 208 1.56 39.72 -15.82
N ILE A 209 1.63 38.73 -14.91
CA ILE A 209 1.83 38.96 -13.48
C ILE A 209 3.16 39.69 -13.25
N LYS A 210 4.25 39.24 -13.88
CA LYS A 210 5.56 39.92 -13.78
C LYS A 210 5.51 41.37 -14.25
N GLN A 211 4.74 41.66 -15.30
CA GLN A 211 4.58 43.02 -15.80
C GLN A 211 3.80 43.89 -14.79
N LYS A 212 2.68 43.40 -14.25
CA LYS A 212 1.91 44.12 -13.22
C LYS A 212 2.73 44.37 -11.95
N VAL A 213 3.55 43.40 -11.53
CA VAL A 213 4.45 43.56 -10.37
C VAL A 213 5.45 44.69 -10.62
N LYS A 214 6.04 44.79 -11.82
CA LYS A 214 6.95 45.90 -12.17
C LYS A 214 6.24 47.25 -12.15
N GLU A 215 5.02 47.31 -12.65
CA GLU A 215 4.22 48.53 -12.67
C GLU A 215 3.89 49.02 -11.24
N ILE A 216 3.44 48.11 -10.37
CA ILE A 216 3.21 48.39 -8.95
C ILE A 216 4.50 48.84 -8.25
N GLN A 217 5.63 48.20 -8.51
CA GLN A 217 6.93 48.62 -7.97
C GLN A 217 7.29 50.06 -8.38
N GLY A 218 7.01 50.43 -9.64
CA GLY A 218 7.18 51.81 -10.12
C GLY A 218 6.32 52.81 -9.35
N ILE A 219 5.05 52.50 -9.11
CA ILE A 219 4.13 53.33 -8.33
C ILE A 219 4.64 53.49 -6.88
N VAL A 220 5.06 52.39 -6.25
CA VAL A 220 5.58 52.41 -4.87
C VAL A 220 6.82 53.28 -4.74
N GLU A 221 7.78 53.17 -5.66
CA GLU A 221 9.00 53.97 -5.60
C GLU A 221 8.69 55.46 -5.85
N ASN A 222 7.75 55.78 -6.76
CA ASN A 222 7.29 57.15 -6.97
C ASN A 222 6.64 57.74 -5.70
N ASN A 223 5.73 57.00 -5.06
CA ASN A 223 5.06 57.44 -3.84
C ASN A 223 6.05 57.64 -2.68
N LYS A 224 7.09 56.80 -2.59
CA LYS A 224 8.16 56.94 -1.60
C LYS A 224 8.96 58.23 -1.81
N VAL A 225 9.26 58.60 -3.05
CA VAL A 225 9.91 59.87 -3.39
C VAL A 225 9.02 61.06 -3.03
N GLU A 226 7.73 60.98 -3.33
CA GLU A 226 6.76 62.03 -3.00
C GLU A 226 6.60 62.21 -1.48
N THR A 227 6.43 61.12 -0.73
CA THR A 227 6.38 61.14 0.73
C THR A 227 7.65 61.74 1.33
N THR A 228 8.83 61.39 0.77
CA THR A 228 10.12 61.96 1.22
C THR A 228 10.17 63.47 0.97
N ARG A 229 9.65 63.93 -0.18
CA ARG A 229 9.56 65.37 -0.50
C ARG A 229 8.64 66.09 0.48
N GLU A 230 7.45 65.55 0.76
CA GLU A 230 6.51 66.13 1.73
C GLU A 230 7.12 66.23 3.13
N ILE A 231 7.80 65.17 3.60
CA ILE A 231 8.53 65.17 4.87
C ILE A 231 9.58 66.28 4.91
N MET A 232 10.34 66.50 3.82
CA MET A 232 11.30 67.59 3.75
C MET A 232 10.62 68.96 3.84
N THR A 233 9.50 69.17 3.15
CA THR A 233 8.73 70.42 3.22
C THR A 233 8.22 70.70 4.63
N VAL A 234 7.65 69.69 5.30
CA VAL A 234 7.19 69.81 6.69
C VAL A 234 8.36 70.11 7.63
N LYS A 235 9.51 69.46 7.44
CA LYS A 235 10.71 69.71 8.25
C LYS A 235 11.18 71.17 8.13
N VAL A 236 11.23 71.73 6.92
CA VAL A 236 11.58 73.14 6.70
C VAL A 236 10.60 74.08 7.41
N ALA A 237 9.30 73.79 7.37
CA ALA A 237 8.30 74.58 8.07
C ALA A 237 8.47 74.52 9.60
N ILE A 238 8.79 73.35 10.15
CA ILE A 238 9.12 73.18 11.57
C ILE A 238 10.34 74.02 11.96
N ASP A 239 11.42 73.96 11.17
CA ASP A 239 12.64 74.73 11.43
C ASP A 239 12.37 76.25 11.43
N MET A 240 11.48 76.73 10.53
CA MET A 240 11.05 78.13 10.50
C MET A 240 10.27 78.53 11.77
N ILE A 241 9.29 77.72 12.18
CA ILE A 241 8.49 77.95 13.38
C ILE A 241 9.39 77.93 14.64
N GLN A 242 10.33 76.99 14.72
CA GLN A 242 11.29 76.93 15.82
C GLN A 242 12.12 78.22 15.92
N LYS A 243 12.61 78.73 14.78
CA LYS A 243 13.37 79.99 14.75
C LYS A 243 12.52 81.20 15.16
N GLU A 244 11.26 81.27 14.74
CA GLU A 244 10.34 82.32 15.18
C GLU A 244 10.06 82.25 16.68
N LEU A 245 9.86 81.03 17.20
CA LEU A 245 9.64 80.79 18.62
C LEU A 245 10.85 81.19 19.47
N GLU A 246 12.06 80.85 19.03
CA GLU A 246 13.31 81.25 19.69
C GLU A 246 13.47 82.78 19.70
N SER A 247 13.21 83.44 18.56
CA SER A 247 13.22 84.90 18.44
C SER A 247 12.22 85.55 19.39
N SER A 248 10.97 85.08 19.40
CA SER A 248 9.91 85.56 20.29
C SER A 248 10.26 85.36 21.77
N THR A 249 10.77 84.18 22.13
CA THR A 249 11.22 83.85 23.50
C THR A 249 12.36 84.77 23.94
N SER A 250 13.31 85.06 23.06
CA SER A 250 14.41 85.99 23.35
C SER A 250 13.92 87.43 23.58
N ASN A 251 12.93 87.87 22.80
CA ASN A 251 12.29 89.18 22.96
C ASN A 251 11.51 89.28 24.28
N VAL A 252 10.69 88.29 24.60
CA VAL A 252 9.95 88.23 25.88
C VAL A 252 10.93 88.23 27.06
N SER A 253 12.00 87.44 26.97
CA SER A 253 13.04 87.41 28.01
C SER A 253 13.76 88.76 28.15
N ARG A 254 13.94 89.51 27.06
CA ARG A 254 14.49 90.88 27.10
C ARG A 254 13.52 91.84 27.76
N GLN A 255 12.23 91.80 27.37
CA GLN A 255 11.19 92.63 27.97
C GLN A 255 11.03 92.35 29.48
N LEU A 256 11.09 91.08 29.89
CA LEU A 256 11.01 90.70 31.30
C LEU A 256 12.17 91.30 32.10
N ARG A 257 13.41 91.21 31.59
CA ARG A 257 14.59 91.84 32.22
C ARG A 257 14.50 93.36 32.26
N GLU A 258 13.97 93.99 31.21
CA GLU A 258 13.72 95.43 31.20
C GLU A 258 12.68 95.84 32.27
N GLN A 259 11.61 95.05 32.45
CA GLN A 259 10.61 95.28 33.51
C GLN A 259 11.18 95.04 34.90
N GLU A 260 11.95 93.98 35.08
CA GLU A 260 12.64 93.67 36.34
C GLU A 260 13.57 94.81 36.74
N SER A 261 14.40 95.30 35.81
CA SER A 261 15.28 96.46 36.04
C SER A 261 14.51 97.73 36.41
N ARG A 262 13.37 98.00 35.76
CA ARG A 262 12.50 99.13 36.11
C ARG A 262 11.91 98.99 37.52
N LEU A 263 11.46 97.79 37.89
CA LEU A 263 10.93 97.52 39.23
C LEU A 263 12.03 97.67 40.29
N GLU A 264 13.22 97.13 40.03
CA GLU A 264 14.36 97.23 40.94
C GLU A 264 14.81 98.68 41.15
N GLN A 265 14.83 99.49 40.08
CA GLN A 265 15.06 100.92 40.18
C GLN A 265 14.00 101.62 41.04
N LYS A 266 12.72 101.25 40.87
CA LYS A 266 11.61 101.80 41.66
C LYS A 266 11.72 101.42 43.14
N ILE A 267 12.07 100.16 43.43
CA ILE A 267 12.35 99.66 44.78
C ILE A 267 13.49 100.45 45.41
N ASN A 268 14.60 100.66 44.69
CA ASN A 268 15.73 101.45 45.20
C ASN A 268 15.33 102.90 45.53
N VAL A 269 14.52 103.54 44.67
CA VAL A 269 13.99 104.88 44.93
C VAL A 269 13.09 104.89 46.17
N ASP A 270 12.19 103.93 46.30
CA ASP A 270 11.28 103.84 47.45
C ASP A 270 12.02 103.46 48.74
N GLN A 271 13.08 102.65 48.66
CA GLN A 271 13.96 102.32 49.78
C GLN A 271 14.77 103.54 50.24
N LEU A 272 15.25 104.38 49.32
CA LEU A 272 15.89 105.66 49.63
C LEU A 272 14.91 106.63 50.31
N LYS A 273 13.66 106.71 49.84
CA LYS A 273 12.60 107.50 50.49
C LYS A 273 12.28 106.98 51.89
N LEU A 274 12.21 105.66 52.05
CA LEU A 274 12.02 105.04 53.36
C LEU A 274 13.19 105.35 54.30
N GLN A 275 14.43 105.28 53.81
CA GLN A 275 15.60 105.65 54.60
C GLN A 275 15.61 107.12 55.00
N SER A 276 15.25 108.04 54.09
CA SER A 276 15.18 109.45 54.42
C SER A 276 14.03 109.74 55.39
N GLY A 277 12.88 109.09 55.22
CA GLY A 277 11.76 109.12 56.16
C GLY A 277 12.14 108.56 57.54
N LEU A 278 12.85 107.43 57.59
CA LEU A 278 13.38 106.85 58.82
C LEU A 278 14.37 107.77 59.51
N LYS A 279 15.31 108.40 58.78
CA LYS A 279 16.24 109.39 59.36
C LYS A 279 15.51 110.60 59.91
N SER A 280 14.44 111.05 59.25
CA SER A 280 13.58 112.13 59.75
C SER A 280 12.87 111.71 61.04
N LEU A 281 12.28 110.51 61.06
CA LEU A 281 11.68 109.90 62.25
C LEU A 281 12.69 109.68 63.36
N GLU A 282 13.92 109.30 63.04
CA GLU A 282 15.00 109.09 63.99
C GLU A 282 15.45 110.43 64.58
N GLN A 283 15.48 111.52 63.80
CA GLN A 283 15.64 112.88 64.31
C GLN A 283 14.48 113.31 65.22
N GLU A 284 13.23 113.01 64.85
CA GLU A 284 12.06 113.23 65.71
C GLU A 284 12.12 112.36 66.98
N MET A 285 12.64 111.14 66.89
CA MET A 285 12.81 110.24 68.01
C MET A 285 13.99 110.67 68.89
N VAL A 286 15.02 111.33 68.36
CA VAL A 286 16.07 112.00 69.13
C VAL A 286 15.52 113.22 69.86
N GLN A 287 14.62 113.99 69.23
CA GLN A 287 13.85 115.06 69.90
C GLN A 287 12.94 114.50 71.00
N LEU A 288 12.29 113.36 70.76
CA LEU A 288 11.49 112.65 71.75
C LEU A 288 12.34 111.98 72.82
N LYS A 289 13.53 111.46 72.51
CA LYS A 289 14.51 110.95 73.47
C LYS A 289 15.08 112.08 74.32
N LEU A 290 15.25 113.29 73.78
CA LEU A 290 15.56 114.48 74.59
C LEU A 290 14.42 114.77 75.60
N LYS A 291 13.17 114.47 75.24
CA LYS A 291 12.01 114.56 76.15
C LYS A 291 11.88 113.37 77.12
N VAL A 292 12.27 112.16 76.70
CA VAL A 292 12.11 110.91 77.46
C VAL A 292 13.34 110.57 78.31
N SER A 293 14.49 111.21 78.06
CA SER A 293 15.71 111.16 78.89
C SER A 293 15.57 111.94 80.22
N ASN A 294 14.36 111.91 80.80
CA ASN A 294 14.05 112.20 82.19
C ASN A 294 13.50 110.98 82.93
N GLN A 295 13.47 109.77 82.34
CA GLN A 295 12.97 108.59 83.06
C GLN A 295 13.60 107.25 82.66
N MET A 296 14.44 106.78 83.59
CA MET A 296 14.67 105.38 83.96
C MET A 296 15.51 104.42 83.08
N ARG A 297 15.94 103.37 83.79
CA ARG A 297 17.19 102.60 83.77
C ARG A 297 16.87 101.09 83.64
N ILE A 298 17.68 100.33 82.88
CA ILE A 298 18.18 98.92 83.15
C ILE A 298 17.14 97.75 82.94
N PRO A 299 17.48 96.45 82.70
CA PRO A 299 18.53 95.68 81.96
C PRO A 299 18.00 94.48 81.06
N VAL A 300 18.74 93.94 80.05
CA VAL A 300 19.42 92.58 79.90
C VAL A 300 18.46 91.33 79.95
N ASP A 301 18.41 90.30 79.08
CA ASP A 301 19.45 89.34 78.58
C ASP A 301 18.97 88.32 77.47
N ARG A 302 19.93 87.80 76.67
CA ARG A 302 20.15 86.46 75.98
C ARG A 302 18.98 85.54 75.53
N THR A 303 19.00 84.87 74.36
CA THR A 303 19.78 83.63 74.02
C THR A 303 19.49 83.06 72.60
N GLY A 304 20.47 82.32 72.00
CA GLY A 304 20.30 81.12 71.13
C GLY A 304 20.11 81.33 69.60
N VAL A 305 21.09 81.23 68.68
CA VAL A 305 21.97 80.12 68.20
C VAL A 305 21.25 78.96 67.46
N VAL A 306 21.74 78.61 66.25
CA VAL A 306 22.01 77.23 65.71
C VAL A 306 21.48 76.92 64.27
N THR A 307 22.42 77.00 63.30
CA THR A 307 22.85 76.05 62.23
C THR A 307 21.99 75.49 61.07
N ASP A 308 22.63 75.51 59.89
CA ASP A 308 22.91 74.45 58.88
C ASP A 308 21.84 73.61 58.15
N GLY A 309 22.18 73.28 56.89
CA GLY A 309 21.79 72.05 56.17
C GLY A 309 21.27 72.31 54.75
N ARG A 310 22.04 72.23 53.64
CA ARG A 310 22.77 71.09 53.01
C ARG A 310 21.86 70.09 52.21
N THR A 311 21.85 70.27 50.88
CA THR A 311 21.99 69.27 49.78
C THR A 311 20.95 68.15 49.46
N VAL A 312 20.93 67.83 48.15
CA VAL A 312 20.81 66.51 47.44
C VAL A 312 19.48 66.14 46.73
N ASN A 313 19.63 66.00 45.39
CA ASN A 313 19.07 65.04 44.41
C ASN A 313 18.11 63.91 44.87
N ALA A 314 17.20 63.54 43.95
CA ALA A 314 17.03 62.19 43.34
C ALA A 314 15.56 61.96 42.92
N ARG A 315 15.26 61.82 41.62
CA ARG A 315 15.22 60.55 40.86
C ARG A 315 13.98 59.71 41.20
N GLY A 316 12.91 59.91 40.45
CA GLY A 316 11.76 59.00 40.36
C GLY A 316 11.93 58.07 39.17
N ASP A 317 12.51 56.89 39.40
CA ASP A 317 12.45 55.75 38.49
C ASP A 317 11.18 54.96 38.82
N VAL A 318 10.25 54.92 37.87
CA VAL A 318 9.00 54.16 37.96
C VAL A 318 9.14 52.89 37.12
N ASN A 319 9.25 51.78 37.85
CA ASN A 319 8.58 50.51 37.61
C ASN A 319 9.10 49.56 36.51
N LYS A 320 9.85 48.54 36.96
CA LYS A 320 10.04 47.24 36.30
C LYS A 320 8.79 46.36 36.51
N GLY A 321 8.19 45.89 35.42
CA GLY A 321 7.50 44.59 35.34
C GLY A 321 8.05 43.89 34.10
N SER A 322 8.78 42.77 34.16
CA SER A 322 8.53 41.46 34.78
C SER A 322 7.35 40.72 34.15
N SER A 323 7.63 40.01 33.07
CA SER A 323 6.92 38.79 32.67
C SER A 323 7.83 37.93 31.78
N ASN A 324 8.72 37.16 32.42
CA ASN A 324 9.27 35.95 31.81
C ASN A 324 8.19 34.88 31.90
N LEU A 325 7.66 34.49 30.75
CA LEU A 325 6.76 33.34 30.61
C LEU A 325 7.63 32.13 30.26
N GLU A 326 8.19 31.48 31.30
CA GLU A 326 8.76 30.14 31.14
C GLU A 326 7.63 29.13 30.97
N SER A 327 7.60 28.55 29.78
CA SER A 327 6.73 27.44 29.41
C SER A 327 7.12 26.21 30.21
N VAL A 328 6.26 25.87 31.17
CA VAL A 328 6.27 24.65 31.97
C VAL A 328 6.08 23.45 31.04
N LYS A 329 7.16 22.73 30.76
CA LYS A 329 7.11 21.33 30.33
C LYS A 329 6.83 20.46 31.56
N ALA A 330 5.63 19.92 31.63
CA ALA A 330 5.26 18.88 32.58
C ALA A 330 4.69 17.67 31.84
N THR A 331 4.89 16.51 32.49
CA THR A 331 4.42 15.14 32.18
C THR A 331 5.32 14.35 31.22
N GLY A 332 5.76 13.13 31.54
CA GLY A 332 5.50 12.27 32.69
C GLY A 332 6.06 10.89 32.37
N ASN A 333 7.18 10.54 32.99
CA ASN A 333 7.81 9.23 32.88
C ASN A 333 7.15 8.31 33.91
N LEU A 334 6.23 7.45 33.46
CA LEU A 334 5.71 6.31 34.22
C LEU A 334 6.12 5.03 33.47
N GLY A 335 6.88 4.17 34.15
CA GLY A 335 7.28 2.87 33.62
C GLY A 335 6.14 1.85 33.67
N SER A 336 6.06 1.05 32.60
CA SER A 336 5.64 -0.36 32.58
C SER A 336 4.18 -0.65 32.97
N THR A 337 3.23 -1.06 32.12
CA THR A 337 3.21 -1.61 30.76
C THR A 337 1.81 -1.36 30.19
N GLU A 338 1.51 -0.12 29.83
CA GLU A 338 0.34 0.19 29.03
C GLU A 338 0.82 0.31 27.59
N PHE A 339 0.42 -0.63 26.72
CA PHE A 339 0.68 -0.58 25.29
C PHE A 339 0.39 0.84 24.80
N ALA A 340 1.43 1.57 24.43
CA ALA A 340 1.29 2.90 23.85
C ALA A 340 0.78 2.76 22.42
N LEU A 341 0.02 3.75 21.94
CA LEU A 341 -0.43 3.77 20.56
C LEU A 341 0.80 3.71 19.63
N PRO A 342 0.92 2.72 18.75
CA PRO A 342 1.98 2.69 17.75
C PRO A 342 1.92 3.96 16.90
N LEU A 343 3.05 4.62 16.69
CA LEU A 343 3.13 5.86 15.91
C LEU A 343 3.92 5.63 14.62
N PHE A 344 3.36 6.05 13.49
CA PHE A 344 4.01 6.04 12.19
C PHE A 344 4.65 7.38 11.88
N ASP A 345 5.94 7.32 11.57
CA ASP A 345 6.77 8.46 11.23
C ASP A 345 7.71 8.04 10.10
N GLU A 346 7.50 8.58 8.90
CA GLU A 346 8.28 8.24 7.71
C GLU A 346 9.77 8.56 7.87
N ASP A 347 10.09 9.63 8.62
CA ASP A 347 11.47 10.07 8.83
C ASP A 347 12.24 9.09 9.74
N LYS A 348 11.52 8.34 10.58
CA LYS A 348 12.08 7.28 11.42
C LYS A 348 12.24 5.95 10.67
N GLY A 349 11.83 5.87 9.40
CA GLY A 349 11.93 4.66 8.59
C GLY A 349 11.09 3.50 9.13
N VAL A 350 9.98 3.79 9.81
CA VAL A 350 9.05 2.77 10.31
C VAL A 350 8.48 1.98 9.12
N ASN A 351 8.55 0.65 9.16
CA ASN A 351 7.97 -0.17 8.11
C ASN A 351 6.43 -0.02 8.14
N PRO A 352 5.78 0.45 7.06
CA PRO A 352 4.35 0.72 7.06
C PRO A 352 3.50 -0.54 7.25
N VAL A 353 3.94 -1.71 6.75
CA VAL A 353 3.25 -2.99 6.99
C VAL A 353 3.35 -3.39 8.47
N SER A 354 4.53 -3.21 9.07
CA SER A 354 4.72 -3.47 10.49
C SER A 354 3.88 -2.54 11.36
N HIS A 355 3.76 -1.27 10.98
CA HIS A 355 2.92 -0.29 11.67
C HIS A 355 1.45 -0.71 11.68
N ILE A 356 0.88 -1.02 10.51
CA ILE A 356 -0.52 -1.48 10.41
C ILE A 356 -0.76 -2.70 11.29
N ARG A 357 0.13 -3.69 11.25
CA ARG A 357 0.00 -4.89 12.08
C ARG A 357 0.04 -4.57 13.58
N GLN A 358 0.98 -3.74 14.02
CA GLN A 358 1.04 -3.30 15.43
C GLN A 358 -0.22 -2.53 15.85
N LEU A 359 -0.80 -1.77 14.93
CA LEU A 359 -2.02 -1.01 15.15
C LEU A 359 -3.24 -1.93 15.33
N GLU A 360 -3.35 -2.97 14.52
CA GLU A 360 -4.41 -3.99 14.62
C GLU A 360 -4.27 -4.80 15.91
N GLU A 361 -3.05 -5.24 16.25
CA GLU A 361 -2.75 -5.89 17.53
C GLU A 361 -3.13 -4.98 18.71
N PHE A 362 -2.87 -3.67 18.61
CA PHE A 362 -3.28 -2.67 19.61
C PHE A 362 -4.81 -2.55 19.73
N PHE A 363 -5.55 -2.58 18.61
CA PHE A 363 -7.01 -2.53 18.62
C PHE A 363 -7.63 -3.74 19.30
N GLU A 364 -7.13 -4.93 18.97
CA GLU A 364 -7.58 -6.20 19.57
C GLU A 364 -7.27 -6.22 21.06
N PHE A 365 -6.03 -5.87 21.44
CA PHE A 365 -5.58 -5.87 22.83
C PHE A 365 -6.36 -4.88 23.71
N ARG A 366 -6.64 -3.67 23.20
CA ARG A 366 -7.41 -2.64 23.93
C ARG A 366 -8.92 -2.81 23.81
N GLY A 367 -9.41 -3.77 23.01
CA GLY A 367 -10.85 -3.97 22.78
C GLY A 367 -11.52 -2.75 22.15
N ILE A 368 -10.82 -2.03 21.26
CA ILE A 368 -11.36 -0.84 20.63
C ILE A 368 -12.46 -1.26 19.66
N GLN A 369 -13.64 -0.63 19.75
CA GLN A 369 -14.73 -0.91 18.82
C GLN A 369 -14.36 -0.52 17.39
N GLN A 370 -14.75 -1.33 16.41
CA GLN A 370 -14.37 -1.17 15.00
C GLN A 370 -14.71 0.22 14.43
N GLN A 371 -15.81 0.82 14.87
CA GLN A 371 -16.22 2.19 14.52
C GLN A 371 -15.22 3.29 14.93
N LEU A 372 -14.36 3.02 15.92
CA LEU A 372 -13.33 3.95 16.39
C LEU A 372 -11.95 3.70 15.77
N TRP A 373 -11.75 2.58 15.06
CA TRP A 373 -10.44 2.20 14.51
C TRP A 373 -9.89 3.26 13.57
N LEU A 374 -10.72 3.81 12.68
CA LEU A 374 -10.29 4.85 11.74
C LEU A 374 -9.80 6.10 12.45
N ILE A 375 -10.46 6.52 13.54
CA ILE A 375 -10.06 7.71 14.31
C ILE A 375 -8.71 7.48 14.99
N VAL A 376 -8.52 6.29 15.57
CA VAL A 376 -7.26 5.93 16.23
C VAL A 376 -6.13 5.76 15.20
N ALA A 377 -6.41 5.17 14.04
CA ALA A 377 -5.46 5.04 12.94
C ALA A 377 -5.01 6.40 12.40
N LYS A 378 -5.93 7.35 12.19
CA LYS A 378 -5.59 8.73 11.82
C LYS A 378 -4.67 9.39 12.86
N ARG A 379 -4.91 9.15 14.15
CA ARG A 379 -4.06 9.67 15.24
C ARG A 379 -2.68 9.02 15.34
N SER A 380 -2.52 7.82 14.79
CA SER A 380 -1.25 7.10 14.78
C SER A 380 -0.22 7.70 13.81
N ILE A 381 -0.63 8.54 12.87
CA ILE A 381 0.23 9.16 11.86
C ILE A 381 0.79 10.48 12.40
N VAL A 382 2.12 10.58 12.55
CA VAL A 382 2.76 11.75 13.18
C VAL A 382 3.84 12.43 12.31
N GLY A 383 4.32 11.78 11.26
CA GLY A 383 5.33 12.35 10.38
C GLY A 383 4.81 13.51 9.52
N SER A 384 5.71 14.38 9.05
CA SER A 384 5.33 15.63 8.39
C SER A 384 4.62 15.44 7.05
N VAL A 385 5.15 14.57 6.20
CA VAL A 385 4.62 14.21 4.88
C VAL A 385 3.40 13.32 5.04
N SER A 386 3.46 12.33 5.93
CA SER A 386 2.32 11.43 6.17
C SER A 386 1.12 12.16 6.78
N LYS A 387 1.34 13.18 7.61
CA LYS A 387 0.28 14.04 8.13
C LYS A 387 -0.34 14.92 7.03
N GLN A 388 0.45 15.51 6.14
CA GLN A 388 -0.08 16.28 5.00
C GLN A 388 -0.90 15.40 4.06
N TRP A 389 -0.41 14.19 3.75
CA TRP A 389 -1.17 13.19 2.99
C TRP A 389 -2.49 12.85 3.67
N LEU A 390 -2.46 12.61 4.99
CA LEU A 390 -3.65 12.31 5.75
C LEU A 390 -4.64 13.48 5.74
N GLU A 391 -4.18 14.73 5.87
CA GLU A 391 -5.05 15.91 5.78
C GLU A 391 -5.75 15.98 4.42
N ALA A 392 -5.01 15.76 3.33
CA ALA A 392 -5.54 15.78 1.96
C ALA A 392 -6.54 14.64 1.66
N THR A 393 -6.33 13.46 2.26
CA THR A 393 -7.14 12.26 2.00
C THR A 393 -8.14 11.96 3.12
N SER A 394 -8.12 12.70 4.23
CA SER A 394 -8.88 12.36 5.45
C SER A 394 -10.38 12.19 5.21
N MET A 395 -10.95 12.94 4.27
CA MET A 395 -12.38 12.96 3.95
C MET A 395 -12.81 11.81 3.03
N THR A 396 -11.87 11.13 2.35
CA THR A 396 -12.21 10.02 1.44
C THR A 396 -12.39 8.69 2.19
N PHE A 397 -11.82 8.56 3.38
CA PHE A 397 -11.90 7.34 4.18
C PHE A 397 -13.24 7.23 4.92
N ALA A 398 -14.11 6.31 4.49
CA ALA A 398 -15.34 5.96 5.19
C ALA A 398 -15.14 4.83 6.22
N SER A 399 -14.05 4.05 6.12
CA SER A 399 -13.75 2.92 7.01
C SER A 399 -12.24 2.74 7.24
N TYR A 400 -11.88 1.95 8.26
CA TYR A 400 -10.49 1.60 8.52
C TYR A 400 -9.85 0.80 7.38
N GLU A 401 -10.59 -0.11 6.73
CA GLU A 401 -10.08 -0.90 5.60
C GLU A 401 -9.66 -0.03 4.40
N GLN A 402 -10.46 1.01 4.09
CA GLN A 402 -10.11 1.97 3.05
C GLN A 402 -8.83 2.74 3.41
N PHE A 403 -8.72 3.20 4.66
CA PHE A 403 -7.49 3.84 5.15
C PHE A 403 -6.29 2.90 5.03
N LYS A 404 -6.41 1.63 5.46
CA LYS A 404 -5.34 0.62 5.41
C LYS A 404 -4.88 0.38 3.97
N SER A 405 -5.81 0.21 3.04
CA SER A 405 -5.50 0.01 1.62
C SER A 405 -4.75 1.20 1.01
N GLU A 406 -5.25 2.42 1.22
CA GLU A 406 -4.64 3.65 0.68
C GLU A 406 -3.32 4.01 1.37
N PHE A 407 -3.19 3.72 2.66
CA PHE A 407 -1.95 3.88 3.39
C PHE A 407 -0.86 2.96 2.84
N LEU A 408 -1.18 1.68 2.64
CA LEU A 408 -0.23 0.70 2.09
C LEU A 408 0.08 0.93 0.61
N SER A 409 -0.89 1.38 -0.20
CA SER A 409 -0.61 1.73 -1.61
C SER A 409 0.37 2.91 -1.71
N THR A 410 0.23 3.89 -0.82
CA THR A 410 1.07 5.10 -0.79
C THR A 410 2.46 4.81 -0.24
N TRP A 411 2.56 4.08 0.88
CA TRP A 411 3.79 3.92 1.66
C TRP A 411 4.46 2.55 1.54
N TRP A 412 3.84 1.59 0.84
CA TRP A 412 4.38 0.24 0.62
C TRP A 412 4.27 -0.20 -0.85
N SER A 413 4.61 0.72 -1.76
CA SER A 413 4.57 0.47 -3.21
C SER A 413 5.58 -0.61 -3.66
N ALA A 414 5.36 -1.18 -4.85
CA ALA A 414 6.27 -2.16 -5.44
C ALA A 414 7.71 -1.64 -5.58
N ALA A 415 7.87 -0.33 -5.83
CA ALA A 415 9.18 0.32 -5.88
C ALA A 415 9.90 0.31 -4.52
N GLN A 416 9.18 0.61 -3.43
CA GLN A 416 9.74 0.53 -2.08
C GLN A 416 10.03 -0.91 -1.66
N GLN A 417 9.18 -1.87 -2.05
CA GLN A 417 9.46 -3.29 -1.84
C GLN A 417 10.74 -3.73 -2.57
N GLY A 418 10.96 -3.23 -3.79
CA GLY A 418 12.21 -3.45 -4.54
C GLY A 418 13.42 -2.91 -3.79
N LEU A 419 13.37 -1.67 -3.29
CA LEU A 419 14.46 -1.07 -2.51
C LEU A 419 14.78 -1.86 -1.22
N VAL A 420 13.76 -2.34 -0.51
CA VAL A 420 13.95 -3.17 0.68
C VAL A 420 14.58 -4.52 0.31
N LYS A 421 14.13 -5.15 -0.77
CA LYS A 421 14.74 -6.40 -1.28
C LYS A 421 16.21 -6.20 -1.65
N CYS A 422 16.56 -5.11 -2.33
CA CYS A 422 17.96 -4.79 -2.65
C CYS A 422 18.84 -4.58 -1.42
N ARG A 423 18.28 -4.12 -0.28
CA ARG A 423 19.03 -3.98 0.98
C ARG A 423 19.23 -5.31 1.70
N LEU A 424 18.27 -6.22 1.61
CA LEU A 424 18.33 -7.54 2.27
C LEU A 424 19.21 -8.53 1.50
N TYR A 425 19.28 -8.39 0.19
CA TYR A 425 20.12 -9.19 -0.69
C TYR A 425 21.15 -8.27 -1.35
N PRO A 426 22.25 -7.93 -0.66
CA PRO A 426 23.37 -7.27 -1.30
C PRO A 426 23.95 -8.23 -2.34
N SER A 427 23.83 -7.84 -3.61
CA SER A 427 24.36 -8.56 -4.78
C SER A 427 25.88 -8.69 -4.74
#